data_AF-A0A843D138-F1
#
_entry.id   AF-A0A843D138-F1
#
_cell.length_a   1.000
_cell.length_b   1.000
_cell.length_c   1.000
_cell.angle_alpha   90.00
_cell.angle_beta   90.00
_cell.angle_gamma   90.00
#
_symmetry.space_group_name_H-M   'P 1'
#
loop_
_entity.id
_entity.type
_entity.pdbx_description
1 polymer ?
#
loop_
_entity_poly.entity_id
_entity_poly.type
_entity_poly.pdbx_seq_one_letter_code
_entity_poly.pdbx_strand_id
1 'polypeptide(L)'
;LIGQIKHMADAAIKPVLIIEGEDLYSQRNINPNAIRGALCAISIGMGVSVFYTKTPEETADLLYVMAKREDSTTEGGLKSPHFHKTYRSKREQLEYIISAFPGTGLKNARLLLEHFGTIENIITASEEELRAVNGIGEVSAKRIYETARERYPEY
;
A
#
# COMPACT_ATOMS: atom_id res chain seq x y z
N LEU A 1 12.50 15.22 -3.84
CA LEU A 1 12.42 14.29 -2.69
C LEU A 1 11.06 13.61 -2.54
N ILE A 2 9.98 14.29 -2.09
CA ILE A 2 8.68 13.62 -1.84
C ILE A 2 8.15 12.88 -3.08
N GLY A 3 8.23 13.49 -4.26
CA GLY A 3 7.85 12.82 -5.51
C GLY A 3 8.68 11.55 -5.79
N GLN A 4 10.00 11.58 -5.54
CA GLN A 4 10.88 10.42 -5.74
C GLN A 4 10.53 9.29 -4.77
N ILE A 5 10.24 9.62 -3.51
CA ILE A 5 9.82 8.64 -2.49
C ILE A 5 8.50 8.00 -2.91
N LYS A 6 7.54 8.79 -3.43
CA LYS A 6 6.28 8.27 -3.94
C LYS A 6 6.50 7.32 -5.13
N HIS A 7 7.30 7.71 -6.11
CA HIS A 7 7.64 6.84 -7.25
C HIS A 7 8.31 5.53 -6.80
N MET A 8 9.20 5.58 -5.81
CA MET A 8 9.80 4.37 -5.22
C MET A 8 8.75 3.51 -4.52
N ALA A 9 7.84 4.11 -3.75
CA ALA A 9 6.78 3.40 -3.05
C ALA A 9 5.78 2.72 -4.00
N ASP A 10 5.50 3.34 -5.14
CA ASP A 10 4.62 2.78 -6.17
C ASP A 10 5.30 1.61 -6.94
N ALA A 11 6.63 1.61 -7.02
CA ALA A 11 7.39 0.60 -7.79
C ALA A 11 7.92 -0.57 -6.95
N ALA A 12 8.13 -0.38 -5.64
CA ALA A 12 8.71 -1.39 -4.76
C ALA A 12 7.66 -2.02 -3.85
N ILE A 13 7.69 -3.35 -3.70
CA ILE A 13 6.76 -4.08 -2.82
C ILE A 13 6.97 -3.70 -1.33
N LYS A 14 8.22 -3.43 -0.95
CA LYS A 14 8.62 -3.09 0.43
C LYS A 14 9.58 -1.91 0.43
N PRO A 15 9.09 -0.67 0.23
CA PRO A 15 9.94 0.51 0.12
C PRO A 15 10.57 0.88 1.47
N VAL A 16 11.86 1.24 1.44
CA VAL A 16 12.64 1.64 2.62
C VAL A 16 13.36 2.97 2.35
N LEU A 17 13.34 3.87 3.33
CA LEU A 17 14.12 5.11 3.34
C LEU A 17 15.08 5.07 4.53
N ILE A 18 16.37 5.29 4.29
CA ILE A 18 17.38 5.45 5.34
C ILE A 18 17.80 6.92 5.37
N ILE A 19 17.75 7.52 6.55
CA ILE A 19 18.18 8.90 6.79
C ILE A 19 19.48 8.83 7.61
N GLU A 20 20.59 9.17 6.96
CA GLU A 20 21.93 9.15 7.54
C GLU A 20 22.31 10.54 8.11
N GLY A 21 22.80 10.57 9.36
CA GLY A 21 23.30 11.75 10.06
C GLY A 21 22.90 11.83 11.53
N GLU A 22 23.57 12.70 12.31
CA GLU A 22 23.42 12.74 13.77
C GLU A 22 22.18 13.46 14.29
N ASP A 23 21.67 14.49 13.57
CA ASP A 23 20.52 15.25 14.05
C ASP A 23 19.66 15.85 12.92
N LEU A 24 18.51 15.24 12.70
CA LEU A 24 17.50 15.70 11.74
C LEU A 24 16.88 17.07 12.12
N TYR A 25 16.88 17.43 13.42
CA TYR A 25 16.27 18.65 13.95
C TYR A 25 17.28 19.80 14.14
N SER A 26 18.57 19.57 13.90
CA SER A 26 19.63 20.57 14.04
C SER A 26 19.56 21.72 13.02
N GLN A 27 18.80 21.54 11.94
CA GLN A 27 18.69 22.52 10.86
C GLN A 27 17.99 23.80 11.35
N ARG A 28 18.74 24.91 11.39
CA ARG A 28 18.19 26.23 11.74
C ARG A 28 17.10 26.63 10.73
N ASN A 29 16.06 27.32 11.22
CA ASN A 29 14.91 27.80 10.45
C ASN A 29 13.95 26.72 9.90
N ILE A 30 14.05 25.47 10.35
CA ILE A 30 13.01 24.47 10.06
C ILE A 30 12.15 24.26 11.29
N ASN A 31 10.83 24.42 11.14
CA ASN A 31 9.91 24.10 12.22
C ASN A 31 9.93 22.57 12.47
N PRO A 32 10.16 22.09 13.70
CA PRO A 32 10.17 20.66 14.01
C PRO A 32 8.90 19.92 13.58
N ASN A 33 7.74 20.59 13.56
CA ASN A 33 6.49 19.99 13.10
C ASN A 33 6.46 19.76 11.58
N ALA A 34 7.22 20.52 10.79
CA ALA A 34 7.34 20.27 9.36
C ALA A 34 8.08 18.94 9.11
N ILE A 35 9.14 18.68 9.87
CA ILE A 35 9.90 17.41 9.82
C ILE A 35 8.98 16.25 10.23
N ARG A 36 8.31 16.37 11.39
CA ARG A 36 7.36 15.35 11.87
C ARG A 36 6.25 15.09 10.86
N GLY A 37 5.68 16.14 10.28
CA GLY A 37 4.64 16.03 9.25
C GLY A 37 5.13 15.27 8.01
N ALA A 38 6.32 15.59 7.53
CA ALA A 38 6.93 14.89 6.40
C ALA A 38 7.18 13.41 6.72
N LEU A 39 7.74 13.09 7.90
CA LEU A 39 7.97 11.71 8.33
C LEU A 39 6.67 10.91 8.48
N CYS A 40 5.61 11.51 9.01
CA CYS A 40 4.29 10.88 9.07
C CYS A 40 3.72 10.63 7.67
N ALA A 41 3.84 11.59 6.76
CA ALA A 41 3.37 11.43 5.38
C ALA A 41 4.11 10.29 4.67
N ILE A 42 5.42 10.18 4.85
CA ILE A 42 6.24 9.12 4.26
C ILE A 42 5.92 7.75 4.89
N SER A 43 5.94 7.66 6.22
CA SER A 43 5.83 6.37 6.90
C SER A 43 4.42 5.80 6.92
N ILE A 44 3.42 6.65 7.20
CA ILE A 44 2.01 6.24 7.34
C ILE A 44 1.28 6.42 6.01
N GLY A 45 1.45 7.59 5.37
CA GLY A 45 0.72 7.93 4.16
C GLY A 45 1.18 7.15 2.93
N MET A 46 2.48 6.92 2.78
CA MET A 46 3.08 6.20 1.64
C MET A 46 3.49 4.76 1.99
N GLY A 47 3.41 4.35 3.26
CA GLY A 47 3.79 3.00 3.69
C GLY A 47 5.29 2.71 3.59
N VAL A 48 6.15 3.74 3.60
CA VAL A 48 7.61 3.59 3.48
C VAL A 48 8.22 3.38 4.86
N SER A 49 8.98 2.29 5.04
CA SER A 49 9.71 2.07 6.29
C SER A 49 10.88 3.06 6.40
N VAL A 50 10.96 3.81 7.50
CA VAL A 50 12.01 4.81 7.71
C VAL A 50 12.98 4.35 8.79
N PHE A 51 14.27 4.32 8.48
CA PHE A 51 15.36 4.03 9.41
C PHE A 51 16.31 5.23 9.52
N TYR A 52 17.00 5.30 10.66
CA TYR A 52 18.00 6.32 10.94
C TYR A 52 19.34 5.67 11.27
N THR A 53 20.40 6.24 10.73
CA THR A 53 21.79 5.84 10.99
C THR A 53 22.62 7.10 11.17
N LYS A 54 23.69 7.05 11.96
CA LYS A 54 24.52 8.23 12.22
C LYS A 54 25.69 8.35 11.27
N THR A 55 26.21 7.22 10.82
CA THR A 55 27.42 7.15 9.99
C THR A 55 27.23 6.18 8.81
N PRO A 56 28.07 6.29 7.77
CA PRO A 56 28.08 5.33 6.66
C PRO A 56 28.30 3.88 7.09
N GLU A 57 29.08 3.64 8.15
CA GLU A 57 29.32 2.30 8.69
C GLU A 57 28.05 1.70 9.29
N GLU A 58 27.29 2.48 10.07
CA GLU A 58 25.98 2.04 10.59
C GLU A 58 24.98 1.77 9.46
N THR A 59 25.01 2.59 8.39
CA THR A 59 24.20 2.37 7.19
C THR A 59 24.57 1.05 6.50
N ALA A 60 25.86 0.76 6.34
CA ALA A 60 26.34 -0.48 5.75
C ALA A 60 25.91 -1.71 6.57
N ASP A 61 26.05 -1.65 7.90
CA ASP A 61 25.61 -2.72 8.81
C ASP A 61 24.10 -2.97 8.73
N LEU A 62 23.30 -1.90 8.68
CA LEU A 62 21.85 -2.01 8.53
C LEU A 62 21.46 -2.69 7.21
N LEU A 63 22.08 -2.26 6.10
CA LEU A 63 21.85 -2.86 4.78
C LEU A 63 22.25 -4.35 4.75
N TYR A 64 23.37 -4.71 5.38
CA TYR A 64 23.80 -6.11 5.48
C TYR A 64 22.78 -6.98 6.24
N VAL A 65 22.24 -6.48 7.35
CA VAL A 65 21.20 -7.19 8.11
C VAL A 65 19.91 -7.32 7.30
N MET A 66 19.51 -6.29 6.55
CA MET A 66 18.33 -6.34 5.67
C MET A 66 18.49 -7.41 4.60
N ALA A 67 19.63 -7.41 3.88
CA ALA A 67 19.92 -8.38 2.82
C ALA A 67 19.93 -9.82 3.36
N LYS A 68 20.61 -10.07 4.48
CA LYS A 68 20.68 -11.40 5.10
C LYS A 68 19.29 -11.92 5.50
N ARG A 69 18.43 -11.05 6.04
CA ARG A 69 17.05 -11.43 6.38
C ARG A 69 16.24 -11.74 5.13
N GLU A 70 16.38 -10.93 4.09
CA GLU A 70 15.72 -11.17 2.82
C GLU A 70 16.09 -12.55 2.25
N ASP A 71 17.38 -12.88 2.18
CA ASP A 71 17.86 -14.18 1.69
C ASP A 71 17.30 -15.35 2.51
N SER A 72 17.32 -15.25 3.85
CA SER A 72 16.79 -16.29 4.74
C SER A 72 15.26 -16.49 4.67
N THR A 73 14.53 -15.50 4.14
CA THR A 73 13.07 -15.60 3.93
C THR A 73 12.73 -16.07 2.51
N THR A 74 13.74 -16.27 1.64
CA THR A 74 13.59 -16.56 0.21
C THR A 74 13.73 -18.05 -0.11
N GLU A 75 13.70 -18.94 0.89
CA GLU A 75 13.47 -20.37 0.65
C GLU A 75 12.01 -20.62 0.19
N GLY A 76 11.72 -20.31 -1.08
CA GLY A 76 10.70 -21.02 -1.86
C GLY A 76 9.39 -20.32 -2.24
N GLY A 77 9.28 -18.98 -2.31
CA GLY A 77 8.01 -18.39 -2.77
C GLY A 77 8.02 -16.92 -3.19
N LEU A 78 7.06 -16.56 -4.05
CA LEU A 78 6.73 -15.17 -4.39
C LEU A 78 6.47 -14.39 -3.10
N LYS A 79 7.14 -13.23 -2.96
CA LYS A 79 6.96 -12.35 -1.80
C LYS A 79 5.53 -11.82 -1.81
N SER A 80 4.79 -12.11 -0.74
CA SER A 80 3.48 -11.51 -0.52
C SER A 80 3.61 -9.99 -0.59
N PRO A 81 2.77 -9.30 -1.40
CA PRO A 81 2.71 -7.84 -1.37
C PRO A 81 2.21 -7.31 -0.01
N HIS A 82 1.63 -8.20 0.80
CA HIS A 82 1.16 -7.87 2.14
C HIS A 82 2.20 -8.32 3.17
N PHE A 83 2.73 -7.37 3.93
CA PHE A 83 3.65 -7.61 5.05
C PHE A 83 3.06 -8.57 6.10
N HIS A 84 1.76 -8.48 6.32
CA HIS A 84 0.96 -9.41 7.12
C HIS A 84 -0.48 -9.35 6.61
N LYS A 85 -1.29 -10.38 6.89
CA LYS A 85 -2.73 -10.29 6.69
C LYS A 85 -3.28 -9.27 7.69
N THR A 86 -3.66 -8.10 7.19
CA THR A 86 -4.05 -6.91 7.99
C THR A 86 -5.43 -7.04 8.63
N TYR A 87 -6.27 -7.94 8.13
CA TYR A 87 -7.63 -8.12 8.60
C TYR A 87 -7.70 -9.01 9.85
N ARG A 88 -8.51 -8.57 10.82
CA ARG A 88 -8.77 -9.22 12.11
C ARG A 88 -10.10 -9.96 12.15
N SER A 89 -10.94 -9.80 11.13
CA SER A 89 -12.26 -10.44 11.03
C SER A 89 -12.61 -10.83 9.59
N LYS A 90 -13.61 -11.70 9.43
CA LYS A 90 -14.16 -12.05 8.10
C LYS A 90 -14.69 -10.81 7.37
N ARG A 91 -15.33 -9.89 8.10
CA ARG A 91 -15.82 -8.62 7.54
C ARG A 91 -14.67 -7.81 6.94
N GLU A 92 -13.61 -7.59 7.73
CA GLU A 92 -12.43 -6.85 7.27
C GLU A 92 -11.74 -7.56 6.10
N GLN A 93 -11.73 -8.90 6.08
CA GLN A 93 -11.18 -9.66 4.96
C GLN A 93 -11.94 -9.39 3.65
N LEU A 94 -13.28 -9.42 3.68
CA LEU A 94 -14.10 -9.17 2.49
C LEU A 94 -13.93 -7.71 2.03
N GLU A 95 -13.98 -6.75 2.97
CA GLU A 95 -13.75 -5.33 2.68
C GLU A 95 -12.38 -5.11 2.06
N TYR A 96 -11.35 -5.80 2.56
CA TYR A 96 -9.98 -5.72 2.05
C TYR A 96 -9.89 -6.22 0.60
N ILE A 97 -10.45 -7.40 0.31
CA ILE A 97 -10.43 -7.98 -1.05
C ILE A 97 -11.09 -7.03 -2.06
N ILE A 98 -12.27 -6.49 -1.73
CA ILE A 98 -12.96 -5.56 -2.65
C ILE A 98 -12.22 -4.21 -2.73
N SER A 99 -11.60 -3.75 -1.66
CA SER A 99 -10.81 -2.51 -1.68
C SER A 99 -9.51 -2.60 -2.50
N ALA A 100 -9.11 -3.81 -2.90
CA ALA A 100 -7.96 -4.00 -3.77
C ALA A 100 -8.27 -3.63 -5.24
N PHE A 101 -9.54 -3.48 -5.62
CA PHE A 101 -9.90 -3.03 -6.97
C PHE A 101 -9.42 -1.58 -7.23
N PRO A 102 -8.91 -1.28 -8.43
CA PRO A 102 -8.40 0.06 -8.75
C PRO A 102 -9.46 1.16 -8.55
N GLY A 103 -9.17 2.11 -7.66
CA GLY A 103 -10.10 3.22 -7.35
C GLY A 103 -11.25 2.85 -6.41
N THR A 104 -11.13 1.73 -5.69
CA THR A 104 -12.14 1.27 -4.72
C THR A 104 -11.54 1.31 -3.32
N GLY A 105 -11.82 2.36 -2.55
CA GLY A 105 -11.41 2.41 -1.15
C GLY A 105 -12.30 1.54 -0.24
N LEU A 106 -11.89 1.36 1.03
CA LEU A 106 -12.66 0.62 2.04
C LEU A 106 -14.11 1.09 2.19
N LYS A 107 -14.36 2.40 2.02
CA LYS A 107 -15.72 2.94 2.05
C LYS A 107 -16.59 2.36 0.94
N ASN A 108 -16.09 2.34 -0.30
CA ASN A 108 -16.82 1.82 -1.45
C ASN A 108 -16.95 0.30 -1.38
N ALA A 109 -15.91 -0.38 -0.89
CA ALA A 109 -15.95 -1.83 -0.64
C ALA A 109 -17.10 -2.22 0.32
N ARG A 110 -17.29 -1.45 1.40
CA ARG A 110 -18.44 -1.65 2.31
C ARG A 110 -19.78 -1.47 1.62
N LEU A 111 -19.96 -0.39 0.86
CA LEU A 111 -21.22 -0.12 0.16
C LEU A 111 -21.57 -1.23 -0.83
N LEU A 112 -20.59 -1.72 -1.58
CA LEU A 112 -20.75 -2.84 -2.50
C LEU A 112 -21.10 -4.13 -1.77
N LEU A 113 -20.40 -4.46 -0.69
CA LEU A 113 -20.67 -5.67 0.10
C LEU A 113 -22.02 -5.61 0.82
N GLU A 114 -22.44 -4.44 1.29
CA GLU A 114 -23.75 -4.25 1.91
C GLU A 114 -24.89 -4.36 0.87
N HIS A 115 -24.65 -3.93 -0.37
CA HIS A 115 -25.64 -4.03 -1.46
C HIS A 115 -25.74 -5.44 -2.07
N PHE A 116 -24.60 -6.03 -2.44
CA PHE A 116 -24.53 -7.30 -3.19
C PHE A 116 -24.41 -8.53 -2.29
N GLY A 117 -24.02 -8.37 -1.02
CA GLY A 117 -23.93 -9.43 -0.01
C GLY A 117 -22.70 -10.35 -0.12
N THR A 118 -22.19 -10.63 -1.33
CA THR A 118 -21.04 -11.50 -1.56
C THR A 118 -20.06 -10.90 -2.57
N ILE A 119 -18.80 -11.34 -2.51
CA ILE A 119 -17.79 -10.97 -3.52
C ILE A 119 -18.19 -11.48 -4.90
N GLU A 120 -18.72 -12.70 -4.98
CA GLU A 120 -19.20 -13.31 -6.22
C GLU A 120 -20.21 -12.40 -6.94
N ASN A 121 -21.24 -11.95 -6.22
CA ASN A 121 -22.26 -11.07 -6.79
C ASN A 121 -21.68 -9.75 -7.30
N ILE A 122 -20.66 -9.20 -6.62
CA ILE A 122 -19.98 -7.97 -7.07
C ILE A 122 -19.21 -8.20 -8.37
N ILE A 123 -18.45 -9.30 -8.47
CA ILE A 123 -17.60 -9.55 -9.65
C ILE A 123 -18.40 -9.98 -10.88
N THR A 124 -19.57 -10.60 -10.69
CA THR A 124 -20.47 -10.99 -11.77
C THR A 124 -21.42 -9.89 -12.22
N ALA A 125 -21.64 -8.85 -11.40
CA ALA A 125 -22.53 -7.73 -11.72
C ALA A 125 -22.16 -7.02 -13.03
N SER A 126 -23.15 -6.41 -13.66
CA SER A 126 -22.96 -5.51 -14.80
C SER A 126 -22.39 -4.16 -14.35
N GLU A 127 -21.82 -3.40 -15.29
CA GLU A 127 -21.33 -2.05 -14.99
C GLU A 127 -22.46 -1.13 -14.50
N GLU A 128 -23.66 -1.28 -15.08
CA GLU A 128 -24.86 -0.53 -14.71
C GLU A 128 -25.33 -0.87 -13.28
N GLU A 129 -25.31 -2.14 -12.90
CA GLU A 129 -25.66 -2.59 -11.55
C GLU A 129 -24.67 -2.05 -10.51
N LEU A 130 -23.37 -2.08 -10.81
CA LEU A 130 -22.34 -1.51 -9.94
C LEU A 130 -22.54 0.01 -9.75
N ARG A 131 -22.89 0.72 -10.82
CA ARG A 131 -23.14 2.17 -10.81
C ARG A 131 -24.44 2.54 -10.07
N ALA A 132 -25.41 1.63 -9.98
CA ALA A 132 -26.65 1.86 -9.26
C ALA A 132 -26.45 1.94 -7.73
N VAL A 133 -25.32 1.44 -7.22
CA VAL A 133 -24.99 1.53 -5.79
C VAL A 133 -24.63 2.98 -5.43
N ASN A 134 -25.40 3.57 -4.52
CA ASN A 134 -25.17 4.94 -4.06
C ASN A 134 -23.74 5.13 -3.53
N GLY A 135 -22.99 6.07 -4.11
CA GLY A 135 -21.61 6.35 -3.77
C GLY A 135 -20.58 5.67 -4.68
N ILE A 136 -21.00 4.81 -5.61
CA ILE A 136 -20.14 4.22 -6.63
C ILE A 136 -20.24 5.05 -7.91
N GLY A 137 -19.11 5.66 -8.30
CA GLY A 137 -19.02 6.45 -9.53
C GLY A 137 -18.75 5.57 -10.75
N GLU A 138 -18.99 6.14 -11.94
CA GLU A 138 -18.76 5.50 -13.24
C GLU A 138 -17.34 4.92 -13.39
N VAL A 139 -16.32 5.69 -13.01
CA VAL A 139 -14.91 5.26 -13.12
C VAL A 139 -14.63 4.03 -12.25
N SER A 140 -15.15 3.98 -11.02
CA SER A 140 -14.95 2.83 -10.13
C SER A 140 -15.72 1.61 -10.62
N ALA A 141 -16.99 1.80 -11.01
CA ALA A 141 -17.83 0.72 -11.54
C ALA A 141 -17.18 0.06 -12.77
N LYS A 142 -16.75 0.87 -13.74
CA LYS A 142 -16.08 0.42 -14.95
C LYS A 142 -14.80 -0.35 -14.64
N ARG A 143 -13.93 0.19 -13.77
CA ARG A 143 -12.67 -0.47 -13.39
C ARG A 143 -12.89 -1.81 -12.69
N ILE A 144 -13.88 -1.90 -11.80
CA ILE A 144 -14.24 -3.16 -11.15
C ILE A 144 -14.69 -4.18 -12.20
N TYR A 145 -15.59 -3.77 -13.10
CA TYR A 145 -16.13 -4.62 -14.16
C TYR A 145 -15.05 -5.15 -15.10
N GLU A 146 -14.16 -4.27 -15.58
CA GLU A 146 -13.05 -4.59 -16.48
C GLU A 146 -12.04 -5.51 -15.78
N THR A 147 -11.54 -5.13 -14.60
CA THR A 147 -10.53 -5.91 -13.85
C THR A 147 -11.01 -7.32 -13.54
N ALA A 148 -12.28 -7.50 -13.19
CA ALA A 148 -12.86 -8.82 -12.90
C ALA A 148 -12.93 -9.75 -14.13
N ARG A 149 -12.81 -9.19 -15.34
CA ARG A 149 -12.93 -9.90 -16.63
C ARG A 149 -11.62 -9.94 -17.42
N GLU A 150 -10.57 -9.28 -16.93
CA GLU A 150 -9.26 -9.32 -17.55
C GLU A 150 -8.69 -10.74 -17.51
N ARG A 151 -8.13 -11.18 -18.63
CA ARG A 151 -7.33 -12.41 -18.66
C ARG A 151 -5.97 -12.12 -18.06
N TYR A 152 -5.47 -13.05 -17.26
CA TYR A 152 -4.11 -12.98 -16.77
C TYR A 152 -3.15 -12.89 -17.97
N PRO A 153 -2.27 -11.87 -18.04
CA PRO A 153 -1.35 -11.73 -19.16
C PRO A 153 -0.36 -12.91 -19.16
N GLU A 154 -0.26 -13.59 -20.29
CA GLU A 154 0.83 -14.55 -20.52
C GLU A 154 2.13 -13.76 -20.72
N TYR A 155 3.16 -14.10 -19.94
CA TYR A 155 4.52 -13.58 -20.10
C TYR A 155 5.34 -14.49 -21.00
#